data_AF-L7UGW7-F1
#
_entry.id   AF-L7UGW7-F1
#
_cell.length_a   1.000
_cell.length_b   1.000
_cell.length_c   1.000
_cell.angle_alpha   90.00
_cell.angle_beta   90.00
_cell.angle_gamma   90.00
#
_symmetry.space_group_name_H-M   'P 1'
#
loop_
_entity.id
_entity.type
_entity.pdbx_description
1 polymer ?
#
loop_
_entity_poly.entity_id
_entity_poly.type
_entity_poly.pdbx_seq_one_letter_code
_entity_poly.pdbx_strand_id
1 'polypeptide(L)'
;MPAPSPFSTCLLWAGLLLLKGSPAAAEALHSERGGLHSTPLAHRPSRTAAMLDPLRSLAITDHAIVSTITARSVFEQLVSQAGPSGFTAEQLFRQLWDTQNPAPGAADLPGGPHCSDNGNTLNGAPYVCRSIEGIDATDRTPASIDSYVLVGLFNRFDLAPADGADCGEYRMSFARFVPAPQARSRNRFIFEGVLPNPTPELGLEGCRPVARAWADLSTVDDPLQRGRLVKALFFEGVGSDRNPVIHPHHYGDNPTGAGQLRTNQFMQLGVNEPSPWLLREFKLEHRCDATRCTLRFIPVTTKSTPRGNFFNALNTTPLAVGFREHFITQVASLAVEDFHRFNYVVPDIYNAAQSSPQLMRDGVDDFIAQFNKAPTPNPFFDALQAELQRIGSPLSPHHIVARAESLSCGGCHEHTKGRDLGGGVGTFPIGSPRFVQSNDLLFPPPQPGDPRLYGASTTHTSTLLPFRQQILGAFLDTPPLDAGFVRPGTEVASVQAGQVFQGTVTVTNTGTTKWSAANDTRGISLDGTAHLELDAGDALLLGQSKTFSFTHTAPTVPGLATYRWRMQRAGTAFGPELSFTLHVLPASGAAPRKR
;
A
#
# COMPACT_ATOMS: atom_id res chain seq x y z
N MET A 1 21.67 -74.00 22.37
CA MET A 1 22.85 -73.62 23.19
C MET A 1 23.77 -72.77 22.32
N PRO A 2 24.51 -71.79 22.84
CA PRO A 2 24.19 -70.62 23.67
C PRO A 2 24.41 -69.28 22.90
N ALA A 3 24.15 -68.13 23.54
CA ALA A 3 24.55 -66.79 23.09
C ALA A 3 26.06 -66.52 23.31
N PRO A 4 26.67 -65.46 22.72
CA PRO A 4 26.67 -64.13 23.36
C PRO A 4 26.65 -62.88 22.42
N SER A 5 26.37 -61.74 23.08
CA SER A 5 26.34 -60.28 22.77
C SER A 5 27.57 -59.65 22.03
N PRO A 6 27.76 -58.29 21.84
CA PRO A 6 26.98 -57.09 22.26
C PRO A 6 26.95 -55.86 21.27
N PHE A 7 26.22 -54.81 21.68
CA PHE A 7 26.36 -53.35 21.42
C PHE A 7 26.67 -52.83 19.99
N SER A 8 25.74 -52.04 19.43
CA SER A 8 26.12 -50.73 18.88
C SER A 8 24.95 -49.74 18.86
N THR A 9 25.22 -48.57 19.43
CA THR A 9 24.50 -47.30 19.40
C THR A 9 23.97 -46.93 18.02
N CYS A 10 22.68 -46.57 17.91
CA CYS A 10 22.17 -45.77 16.80
C CYS A 10 21.54 -44.50 17.38
N LEU A 11 22.35 -43.44 17.39
CA LEU A 11 21.93 -42.09 17.75
C LEU A 11 20.97 -41.51 16.70
N LEU A 12 19.95 -40.82 17.22
CA LEU A 12 19.29 -39.64 16.68
C LEU A 12 20.03 -38.94 15.52
N TRP A 13 19.53 -39.11 14.29
CA TRP A 13 19.70 -38.16 13.19
C TRP A 13 18.37 -38.03 12.45
N ALA A 14 17.43 -37.31 13.06
CA ALA A 14 16.22 -36.82 12.42
C ALA A 14 15.97 -35.40 12.95
N GLY A 15 16.66 -34.42 12.36
CA GLY A 15 16.47 -33.02 12.74
C GLY A 15 17.62 -32.15 12.29
N LEU A 16 17.75 -31.90 10.99
CA LEU A 16 18.34 -30.68 10.44
C LEU A 16 18.17 -30.64 8.91
N LEU A 17 16.93 -30.51 8.44
CA LEU A 17 16.67 -30.29 7.00
C LEU A 17 15.35 -29.55 6.77
N LEU A 18 15.17 -28.45 7.50
CA LEU A 18 14.19 -27.41 7.16
C LEU A 18 14.83 -26.04 7.42
N LEU A 19 14.66 -25.14 6.45
CA LEU A 19 15.00 -23.70 6.48
C LEU A 19 16.46 -23.32 6.15
N LYS A 20 16.92 -23.69 4.94
CA LYS A 20 17.80 -22.83 4.13
C LYS A 20 17.20 -22.58 2.74
N GLY A 21 15.88 -22.41 2.68
CA GLY A 21 15.29 -21.68 1.58
C GLY A 21 15.59 -20.21 1.83
N SER A 22 16.31 -19.55 0.92
CA SER A 22 16.19 -18.10 0.79
C SER A 22 14.71 -17.76 0.84
N PRO A 23 14.26 -16.76 1.63
CA PRO A 23 12.90 -16.30 1.50
C PRO A 23 12.76 -15.91 0.04
N ALA A 24 11.98 -16.68 -0.73
CA ALA A 24 11.49 -16.23 -2.02
C ALA A 24 11.02 -14.80 -1.79
N ALA A 25 11.45 -13.86 -2.64
CA ALA A 25 11.17 -12.44 -2.51
C ALA A 25 9.72 -12.28 -2.06
N ALA A 26 9.54 -12.04 -0.75
CA ALA A 26 8.21 -11.95 -0.18
C ALA A 26 7.61 -10.74 -0.88
N GLU A 27 6.53 -10.93 -1.63
CA GLU A 27 5.73 -9.84 -2.16
C GLU A 27 5.61 -8.81 -1.05
N ALA A 28 6.11 -7.60 -1.31
CA ALA A 28 6.04 -6.51 -0.36
C ALA A 28 4.55 -6.17 -0.22
N LEU A 29 3.87 -6.88 0.69
CA LEU A 29 2.48 -6.61 1.03
C LEU A 29 2.43 -5.13 1.42
N HIS A 30 1.72 -4.34 0.60
CA HIS A 30 1.76 -2.90 0.65
C HIS A 30 1.42 -2.43 2.07
N SER A 31 2.34 -1.71 2.67
CA SER A 31 2.04 -0.94 3.88
C SER A 31 1.05 0.18 3.56
N GLU A 32 0.33 0.66 4.59
CA GLU A 32 -0.58 1.81 4.54
C GLU A 32 0.08 3.12 4.03
N ARG A 33 1.40 3.15 3.83
CA ARG A 33 2.21 4.27 3.32
C ARG A 33 2.98 3.91 2.03
N GLY A 34 2.30 3.25 1.10
CA GLY A 34 2.80 2.68 -0.16
C GLY A 34 3.19 3.65 -1.30
N GLY A 35 3.02 3.19 -2.54
CA GLY A 35 4.03 3.28 -3.62
C GLY A 35 4.44 4.67 -4.14
N LEU A 36 3.56 5.66 -4.20
CA LEU A 36 3.93 6.97 -4.76
C LEU A 36 4.71 7.84 -3.78
N HIS A 37 4.67 7.53 -2.48
CA HIS A 37 5.36 8.26 -1.42
C HIS A 37 6.90 8.19 -1.56
N SER A 38 7.40 7.12 -2.20
CA SER A 38 8.83 6.95 -2.50
C SER A 38 9.27 7.63 -3.81
N THR A 39 8.36 8.14 -4.60
CA THR A 39 8.66 8.76 -5.90
C THR A 39 8.97 10.26 -5.77
N PRO A 40 9.52 10.90 -6.81
CA PRO A 40 9.68 12.36 -6.83
C PRO A 40 8.37 13.16 -6.68
N LEU A 41 7.20 12.55 -6.89
CA LEU A 41 5.90 13.21 -6.76
C LEU A 41 5.65 13.74 -5.34
N ALA A 42 6.19 13.08 -4.31
CA ALA A 42 6.01 13.46 -2.91
C ALA A 42 6.47 14.89 -2.60
N HIS A 43 7.43 15.41 -3.37
CA HIS A 43 8.04 16.73 -3.15
C HIS A 43 7.84 17.69 -4.32
N ARG A 44 7.18 17.26 -5.41
CA ARG A 44 7.07 18.04 -6.65
C ARG A 44 5.96 19.10 -6.53
N PRO A 45 6.26 20.41 -6.50
CA PRO A 45 5.23 21.44 -6.38
C PRO A 45 4.13 21.27 -7.44
N SER A 46 2.87 21.44 -7.03
CA SER A 46 1.72 21.25 -7.90
C SER A 46 0.72 22.40 -7.82
N ARG A 47 0.32 22.91 -8.99
CA ARG A 47 -0.76 23.89 -9.12
C ARG A 47 -2.11 23.19 -9.05
N THR A 48 -2.24 22.00 -9.63
CA THR A 48 -3.46 21.21 -9.51
C THR A 48 -3.76 20.89 -8.05
N ALA A 49 -2.75 20.52 -7.25
CA ALA A 49 -2.92 20.29 -5.82
C ALA A 49 -3.56 21.50 -5.13
N ALA A 50 -3.10 22.72 -5.39
CA ALA A 50 -3.66 23.94 -4.79
C ALA A 50 -5.14 24.23 -5.17
N MET A 51 -5.65 23.63 -6.25
CA MET A 51 -7.03 23.80 -6.71
C MET A 51 -7.97 22.65 -6.31
N LEU A 52 -7.42 21.52 -5.86
CA LEU A 52 -8.24 20.39 -5.41
C LEU A 52 -8.96 20.75 -4.09
N ASP A 53 -10.23 20.37 -4.01
CA ASP A 53 -10.95 20.29 -2.74
C ASP A 53 -10.83 18.85 -2.21
N PRO A 54 -10.03 18.60 -1.16
CA PRO A 54 -9.78 17.26 -0.65
C PRO A 54 -11.04 16.58 -0.09
N LEU A 55 -12.06 17.32 0.35
CA LEU A 55 -13.31 16.74 0.85
C LEU A 55 -14.27 16.36 -0.29
N ARG A 56 -14.01 16.83 -1.51
CA ARG A 56 -14.78 16.46 -2.72
C ARG A 56 -14.10 15.40 -3.57
N SER A 57 -12.77 15.28 -3.53
CA SER A 57 -11.99 14.38 -4.41
C SER A 57 -11.14 13.32 -3.71
N LEU A 58 -10.92 13.44 -2.39
CA LEU A 58 -10.07 12.51 -1.64
C LEU A 58 -10.77 11.83 -0.47
N ALA A 59 -11.64 12.54 0.25
CA ALA A 59 -12.40 12.03 1.38
C ALA A 59 -13.83 12.54 1.36
N ILE A 60 -14.69 11.84 0.62
CA ILE A 60 -16.08 12.23 0.45
C ILE A 60 -16.89 11.66 1.61
N THR A 61 -17.37 12.54 2.47
CA THR A 61 -18.21 12.20 3.64
C THR A 61 -19.55 12.94 3.64
N ASP A 62 -19.88 13.59 2.53
CA ASP A 62 -21.17 14.26 2.27
C ASP A 62 -22.33 13.28 2.46
N HIS A 63 -23.23 13.55 3.42
CA HIS A 63 -24.35 12.64 3.66
C HIS A 63 -25.23 12.45 2.42
N ALA A 64 -25.52 13.53 1.70
CA ALA A 64 -26.28 13.50 0.45
C ALA A 64 -25.66 12.59 -0.63
N ILE A 65 -24.34 12.35 -0.59
CA ILE A 65 -23.65 11.45 -1.52
C ILE A 65 -23.57 10.03 -0.96
N VAL A 66 -23.05 9.87 0.25
CA VAL A 66 -22.79 8.53 0.81
C VAL A 66 -24.09 7.76 1.07
N SER A 67 -25.20 8.43 1.35
CA SER A 67 -26.52 7.77 1.50
C SER A 67 -27.06 7.15 0.20
N THR A 68 -26.49 7.45 -0.97
CA THR A 68 -26.92 6.88 -2.25
C THR A 68 -26.32 5.50 -2.56
N ILE A 69 -25.35 5.06 -1.75
CA ILE A 69 -24.66 3.78 -1.83
C ILE A 69 -24.94 3.01 -0.54
N THR A 70 -25.70 1.93 -0.63
CA THR A 70 -26.07 1.11 0.54
C THR A 70 -25.18 -0.13 0.64
N ALA A 71 -24.98 -0.64 1.86
CA ALA A 71 -24.30 -1.92 2.05
C ALA A 71 -24.93 -3.02 1.18
N ARG A 72 -26.26 -3.09 1.16
CA ARG A 72 -27.00 -4.02 0.30
C ARG A 72 -26.61 -3.91 -1.18
N SER A 73 -26.59 -2.71 -1.76
CA SER A 73 -26.22 -2.52 -3.18
C SER A 73 -24.79 -2.95 -3.49
N VAL A 74 -23.84 -2.76 -2.57
CA VAL A 74 -22.44 -3.19 -2.75
C VAL A 74 -22.37 -4.72 -2.77
N PHE A 75 -23.01 -5.38 -1.80
CA PHE A 75 -23.03 -6.84 -1.72
C PHE A 75 -23.81 -7.46 -2.89
N GLU A 76 -24.90 -6.84 -3.35
CA GLU A 76 -25.65 -7.25 -4.55
C GLU A 76 -24.76 -7.23 -5.80
N GLN A 77 -23.97 -6.16 -5.98
CA GLN A 77 -23.02 -6.10 -7.10
C GLN A 77 -21.97 -7.21 -7.01
N LEU A 78 -21.35 -7.40 -5.83
CA LEU A 78 -20.34 -8.46 -5.62
C LEU A 78 -20.87 -9.86 -5.96
N VAL A 79 -22.07 -10.21 -5.46
CA VAL A 79 -22.65 -11.54 -5.74
C VAL A 79 -23.10 -11.66 -7.19
N SER A 80 -23.57 -10.58 -7.82
CA SER A 80 -23.93 -10.59 -9.24
C SER A 80 -22.73 -10.83 -10.15
N GLN A 81 -21.57 -10.26 -9.81
CA GLN A 81 -20.32 -10.43 -10.54
C GLN A 81 -19.67 -11.80 -10.29
N ALA A 82 -19.91 -12.41 -9.13
CA ALA A 82 -19.45 -13.76 -8.79
C ALA A 82 -20.20 -14.89 -9.54
N GLY A 83 -21.35 -14.58 -10.14
CA GLY A 83 -22.16 -15.53 -10.89
C GLY A 83 -23.28 -16.22 -10.07
N PRO A 84 -24.14 -17.02 -10.73
CA PRO A 84 -25.46 -17.38 -10.23
C PRO A 84 -25.49 -18.47 -9.13
N SER A 85 -24.39 -19.18 -8.88
CA SER A 85 -24.34 -20.35 -7.98
C SER A 85 -23.88 -20.03 -6.55
N GLY A 86 -23.86 -18.75 -6.16
CA GLY A 86 -23.32 -18.26 -4.91
C GLY A 86 -24.35 -17.87 -3.85
N PHE A 87 -23.86 -17.14 -2.85
CA PHE A 87 -24.69 -16.51 -1.82
C PHE A 87 -25.54 -15.36 -2.37
N THR A 88 -26.67 -15.09 -1.73
CA THR A 88 -27.32 -13.79 -1.85
C THR A 88 -26.47 -12.69 -1.18
N ALA A 89 -26.76 -11.43 -1.47
CA ALA A 89 -26.09 -10.30 -0.81
C ALA A 89 -26.15 -10.38 0.72
N GLU A 90 -27.30 -10.79 1.26
CA GLU A 90 -27.51 -10.96 2.68
C GLU A 90 -26.73 -12.16 3.26
N GLN A 91 -26.70 -13.28 2.54
CA GLN A 91 -25.92 -14.44 2.96
C GLN A 91 -24.41 -14.15 2.96
N LEU A 92 -23.90 -13.43 1.96
CA LEU A 92 -22.49 -13.03 1.92
C LEU A 92 -22.15 -12.08 3.08
N PHE A 93 -23.04 -11.13 3.40
CA PHE A 93 -22.89 -10.27 4.58
C PHE A 93 -22.93 -11.06 5.90
N ARG A 94 -23.90 -11.97 6.05
CA ARG A 94 -24.00 -12.81 7.24
C ARG A 94 -22.78 -13.72 7.38
N GLN A 95 -22.25 -14.24 6.27
CA GLN A 95 -21.04 -15.08 6.27
C GLN A 95 -19.80 -14.32 6.76
N LEU A 96 -19.66 -13.01 6.46
CA LEU A 96 -18.58 -12.20 7.05
C LEU A 96 -18.63 -12.26 8.58
N TRP A 97 -19.81 -12.06 9.18
CA TRP A 97 -19.94 -12.04 10.63
C TRP A 97 -19.95 -13.44 11.25
N ASP A 98 -20.32 -14.48 10.49
CA ASP A 98 -20.27 -15.87 10.98
C ASP A 98 -18.83 -16.32 11.25
N THR A 99 -17.84 -15.71 10.58
CA THR A 99 -16.41 -15.93 10.89
C THR A 99 -16.02 -15.60 12.33
N GLN A 100 -16.85 -14.84 13.04
CA GLN A 100 -16.64 -14.47 14.45
C GLN A 100 -17.17 -15.53 15.42
N ASN A 101 -17.99 -16.47 14.95
CA ASN A 101 -18.58 -17.57 15.72
C ASN A 101 -17.64 -18.78 15.76
N PRO A 102 -17.66 -19.58 16.85
CA PRO A 102 -16.76 -20.73 16.98
C PRO A 102 -17.12 -21.92 16.08
N ALA A 103 -18.35 -21.99 15.61
CA ALA A 103 -18.83 -23.05 14.75
C ALA A 103 -19.96 -22.50 13.87
N PRO A 104 -20.27 -23.17 12.74
CA PRO A 104 -21.39 -22.79 11.90
C PRO A 104 -22.68 -22.69 12.70
N GLY A 105 -23.31 -21.52 12.66
CA GLY A 105 -24.59 -21.29 13.33
C GLY A 105 -25.79 -21.50 12.42
N ALA A 106 -25.63 -21.27 11.11
CA ALA A 106 -26.75 -21.21 10.16
C ALA A 106 -26.59 -22.20 9.00
N ALA A 107 -27.63 -23.01 8.75
CA ALA A 107 -27.63 -24.04 7.71
C ALA A 107 -27.54 -23.47 6.28
N ASP A 108 -27.94 -22.22 6.09
CA ASP A 108 -27.91 -21.52 4.81
C ASP A 108 -26.57 -20.81 4.53
N LEU A 109 -25.59 -20.92 5.44
CA LEU A 109 -24.22 -20.45 5.28
C LEU A 109 -23.19 -21.60 5.27
N PRO A 110 -23.36 -22.65 4.43
CA PRO A 110 -22.50 -23.83 4.48
C PRO A 110 -21.05 -23.48 4.15
N GLY A 111 -20.08 -24.14 4.78
CA GLY A 111 -18.66 -24.14 4.34
C GLY A 111 -17.89 -22.83 4.52
N GLY A 112 -18.34 -21.93 5.40
CA GLY A 112 -17.58 -20.73 5.79
C GLY A 112 -16.54 -21.03 6.87
N PRO A 113 -15.45 -20.23 6.95
CA PRO A 113 -14.47 -20.34 8.04
C PRO A 113 -15.00 -19.77 9.35
N HIS A 114 -14.57 -20.33 10.47
CA HIS A 114 -14.91 -19.93 11.84
C HIS A 114 -13.66 -19.65 12.67
N CYS A 115 -13.79 -18.82 13.70
CA CYS A 115 -12.67 -18.39 14.53
C CYS A 115 -11.93 -19.53 15.26
N SER A 116 -12.56 -20.68 15.47
CA SER A 116 -11.93 -21.85 16.11
C SER A 116 -11.49 -22.96 15.16
N ASP A 117 -11.69 -22.85 13.84
CA ASP A 117 -11.38 -23.92 12.89
C ASP A 117 -9.91 -24.40 12.97
N ASN A 118 -9.01 -23.49 13.33
CA ASN A 118 -7.58 -23.76 13.50
C ASN A 118 -7.13 -23.64 14.97
N GLY A 119 -7.95 -24.13 15.91
CA GLY A 119 -7.64 -24.10 17.34
C GLY A 119 -7.49 -22.68 17.89
N ASN A 120 -8.34 -21.76 17.42
CA ASN A 120 -8.28 -20.32 17.76
C ASN A 120 -6.96 -19.65 17.35
N THR A 121 -6.39 -20.07 16.22
CA THR A 121 -5.23 -19.42 15.63
C THR A 121 -5.43 -19.12 14.15
N LEU A 122 -4.71 -18.13 13.65
CA LEU A 122 -4.56 -17.88 12.22
C LEU A 122 -3.09 -17.56 11.98
N ASN A 123 -2.46 -18.31 11.07
CA ASN A 123 -1.01 -18.29 10.88
C ASN A 123 -0.23 -18.56 12.20
N GLY A 124 -0.81 -19.32 13.14
CA GLY A 124 -0.23 -19.56 14.46
C GLY A 124 -0.24 -18.35 15.41
N ALA A 125 -0.87 -17.23 15.03
CA ALA A 125 -1.17 -16.12 15.94
C ALA A 125 -2.53 -16.33 16.61
N PRO A 126 -2.74 -15.91 17.88
CA PRO A 126 -4.03 -16.02 18.54
C PRO A 126 -5.15 -15.30 17.78
N TYR A 127 -6.27 -15.99 17.57
CA TYR A 127 -7.47 -15.49 16.90
C TYR A 127 -8.70 -15.80 17.74
N VAL A 128 -9.18 -14.78 18.46
CA VAL A 128 -10.26 -14.97 19.44
C VAL A 128 -11.61 -15.00 18.75
N CYS A 129 -12.59 -15.70 19.32
CA CYS A 129 -13.97 -15.62 18.86
C CYS A 129 -14.65 -14.35 19.35
N ARG A 130 -15.55 -13.80 18.53
CA ARG A 130 -16.26 -12.54 18.76
C ARG A 130 -17.75 -12.72 18.50
N SER A 131 -18.36 -13.63 19.26
CA SER A 131 -19.77 -14.00 19.08
C SER A 131 -20.74 -12.83 19.20
N ILE A 132 -20.35 -11.71 19.85
CA ILE A 132 -21.14 -10.48 19.90
C ILE A 132 -21.25 -9.80 18.53
N GLU A 133 -20.16 -9.67 17.77
CA GLU A 133 -20.23 -9.31 16.35
C GLU A 133 -20.89 -10.42 15.51
N GLY A 134 -20.65 -11.69 15.88
CA GLY A 134 -21.26 -12.86 15.23
C GLY A 134 -22.79 -12.92 15.28
N ILE A 135 -23.45 -12.14 16.15
CA ILE A 135 -24.92 -12.00 16.16
C ILE A 135 -25.44 -11.47 14.81
N ASP A 136 -24.69 -10.61 14.11
CA ASP A 136 -25.13 -10.07 12.82
C ASP A 136 -25.10 -11.13 11.69
N ALA A 137 -24.62 -12.35 11.96
CA ALA A 137 -24.74 -13.52 11.07
C ALA A 137 -26.12 -14.20 11.09
N THR A 138 -26.99 -13.83 12.05
CA THR A 138 -28.34 -14.37 12.16
C THR A 138 -29.27 -13.82 11.07
N ASP A 139 -30.15 -14.68 10.56
CA ASP A 139 -31.26 -14.26 9.70
C ASP A 139 -32.31 -13.53 10.55
N ARG A 140 -32.58 -12.26 10.25
CA ARG A 140 -33.48 -11.41 11.05
C ARG A 140 -34.16 -10.35 10.20
N THR A 141 -35.28 -9.84 10.70
CA THR A 141 -36.04 -8.75 10.08
C THR A 141 -36.14 -7.55 11.01
N PRO A 142 -35.69 -6.34 10.61
CA PRO A 142 -34.93 -6.02 9.39
C PRO A 142 -33.55 -6.69 9.34
N ALA A 143 -33.08 -6.99 8.12
CA ALA A 143 -31.79 -7.64 7.91
C ALA A 143 -30.65 -6.80 8.48
N SER A 144 -29.67 -7.46 9.10
CA SER A 144 -28.52 -6.81 9.72
C SER A 144 -27.76 -5.87 8.77
N ILE A 145 -27.66 -6.24 7.49
CA ILE A 145 -26.98 -5.46 6.46
C ILE A 145 -27.55 -4.04 6.31
N ASP A 146 -28.85 -3.86 6.53
CA ASP A 146 -29.51 -2.56 6.36
C ASP A 146 -29.23 -1.58 7.52
N SER A 147 -28.61 -2.07 8.61
CA SER A 147 -28.13 -1.23 9.71
C SER A 147 -26.75 -0.62 9.45
N TYR A 148 -26.07 -0.99 8.37
CA TYR A 148 -24.74 -0.48 8.02
C TYR A 148 -24.84 0.58 6.94
N VAL A 149 -24.50 1.82 7.29
CA VAL A 149 -24.54 2.96 6.37
C VAL A 149 -23.13 3.37 5.98
N LEU A 150 -22.95 3.82 4.74
CA LEU A 150 -21.68 4.35 4.27
C LEU A 150 -21.41 5.69 4.95
N VAL A 151 -20.24 5.82 5.59
CA VAL A 151 -19.82 7.03 6.31
C VAL A 151 -18.58 7.70 5.71
N GLY A 152 -18.07 7.17 4.60
CA GLY A 152 -16.96 7.78 3.89
C GLY A 152 -16.47 6.96 2.70
N LEU A 153 -16.07 7.68 1.66
CA LEU A 153 -15.37 7.20 0.49
C LEU A 153 -13.99 7.85 0.43
N PHE A 154 -12.94 7.06 0.25
CA PHE A 154 -11.57 7.58 0.25
C PHE A 154 -10.82 7.14 -1.00
N ASN A 155 -10.27 8.11 -1.71
CA ASN A 155 -9.35 7.90 -2.82
C ASN A 155 -7.93 7.79 -2.27
N ARG A 156 -7.32 6.62 -2.44
CA ARG A 156 -5.95 6.31 -2.06
C ARG A 156 -5.06 6.07 -3.27
N PHE A 157 -5.18 6.90 -4.30
CA PHE A 157 -4.24 6.94 -5.42
C PHE A 157 -2.77 7.12 -4.94
N ASP A 158 -2.55 7.70 -3.76
CA ASP A 158 -1.25 7.77 -3.10
C ASP A 158 -0.59 6.40 -2.88
N LEU A 159 -1.39 5.34 -2.77
CA LEU A 159 -0.92 3.97 -2.59
C LEU A 159 -0.51 3.27 -3.88
N ALA A 160 -0.82 3.83 -5.06
CA ALA A 160 -0.47 3.21 -6.34
C ALA A 160 1.04 2.91 -6.39
N PRO A 161 1.45 1.73 -6.86
CA PRO A 161 2.86 1.40 -7.01
C PRO A 161 3.50 2.27 -8.10
N ALA A 162 4.79 2.58 -7.93
CA ALA A 162 5.50 3.48 -8.85
C ALA A 162 5.58 2.94 -10.29
N ASP A 163 5.44 1.62 -10.47
CA ASP A 163 5.41 0.95 -11.76
C ASP A 163 4.04 0.99 -12.43
N GLY A 164 3.00 1.42 -11.71
CA GLY A 164 1.60 1.40 -12.15
C GLY A 164 1.04 0.00 -12.31
N ALA A 165 1.42 -0.98 -11.50
CA ALA A 165 0.73 -2.28 -11.49
C ALA A 165 -0.78 -2.15 -11.17
N ASP A 166 -1.15 -1.15 -10.37
CA ASP A 166 -2.52 -0.74 -10.08
C ASP A 166 -2.63 0.80 -9.92
N CYS A 167 -3.85 1.30 -9.76
CA CYS A 167 -4.16 2.71 -9.56
C CYS A 167 -4.47 3.07 -8.10
N GLY A 168 -3.94 2.30 -7.16
CA GLY A 168 -4.12 2.50 -5.73
C GLY A 168 -5.42 1.92 -5.20
N GLU A 169 -5.73 2.31 -3.96
CA GLU A 169 -6.87 1.79 -3.20
C GLU A 169 -8.07 2.77 -3.22
N TYR A 170 -9.27 2.24 -3.26
CA TYR A 170 -10.51 3.01 -3.15
C TYR A 170 -11.38 2.42 -2.04
N ARG A 171 -11.51 3.19 -0.96
CA ARG A 171 -12.04 2.72 0.31
C ARG A 171 -13.49 3.12 0.51
N MET A 172 -14.32 2.19 0.96
CA MET A 172 -15.68 2.42 1.45
C MET A 172 -15.78 2.02 2.91
N SER A 173 -16.06 2.97 3.82
CA SER A 173 -16.23 2.68 5.25
C SER A 173 -17.70 2.66 5.63
N PHE A 174 -18.21 1.50 6.05
CA PHE A 174 -19.57 1.34 6.54
C PHE A 174 -19.58 1.29 8.06
N ALA A 175 -20.48 2.03 8.68
CA ALA A 175 -20.68 2.02 10.12
C ALA A 175 -22.08 1.54 10.49
N ARG A 176 -22.15 0.77 11.57
CA ARG A 176 -23.38 0.21 12.12
C ARG A 176 -24.16 1.25 12.92
N PHE A 177 -25.41 1.47 12.54
CA PHE A 177 -26.37 2.30 13.25
C PHE A 177 -27.56 1.45 13.67
N VAL A 178 -27.79 1.35 14.99
CA VAL A 178 -28.97 0.68 15.54
C VAL A 178 -29.74 1.62 16.46
N PRO A 179 -31.08 1.49 16.52
CA PRO A 179 -31.89 2.24 17.46
C PRO A 179 -31.49 2.01 18.92
N ALA A 180 -31.89 2.94 19.80
CA ALA A 180 -31.79 2.75 21.24
C ALA A 180 -32.58 1.49 21.70
N PRO A 181 -32.15 0.78 22.76
CA PRO A 181 -31.05 1.10 23.68
C PRO A 181 -29.66 0.66 23.20
N GLN A 182 -29.56 0.01 22.03
CA GLN A 182 -28.32 -0.58 21.51
C GLN A 182 -27.43 0.44 20.77
N ALA A 183 -27.75 1.74 20.82
CA ALA A 183 -27.07 2.81 20.10
C ALA A 183 -25.55 2.92 20.37
N ARG A 184 -25.01 2.19 21.37
CA ARG A 184 -23.57 2.09 21.66
C ARG A 184 -22.88 0.87 21.03
N SER A 185 -23.64 -0.05 20.43
CA SER A 185 -23.13 -1.25 19.73
C SER A 185 -22.68 -0.88 18.31
N ARG A 186 -21.61 -0.10 18.27
CA ARG A 186 -20.96 0.37 17.04
C ARG A 186 -20.05 -0.71 16.48
N ASN A 187 -19.97 -0.75 15.16
CA ASN A 187 -19.15 -1.70 14.42
C ASN A 187 -18.86 -1.11 13.04
N ARG A 188 -17.79 -1.55 12.38
CA ARG A 188 -17.52 -1.18 10.99
C ARG A 188 -17.00 -2.35 10.18
N PHE A 189 -17.32 -2.33 8.90
CA PHE A 189 -16.56 -3.01 7.87
C PHE A 189 -16.14 -2.00 6.80
N ILE A 190 -14.99 -2.25 6.19
CA ILE A 190 -14.30 -1.32 5.32
C ILE A 190 -13.81 -2.11 4.12
N PHE A 191 -14.36 -1.81 2.94
CA PHE A 191 -13.83 -2.34 1.69
C PHE A 191 -12.67 -1.46 1.25
N GLU A 192 -11.53 -2.07 0.95
CA GLU A 192 -10.28 -1.42 0.54
C GLU A 192 -9.89 -2.01 -0.83
N GLY A 193 -10.53 -1.47 -1.88
CA GLY A 193 -10.47 -2.04 -3.22
C GLY A 193 -9.25 -1.57 -4.00
N VAL A 194 -8.37 -2.49 -4.42
CA VAL A 194 -7.24 -2.14 -5.29
C VAL A 194 -7.72 -2.14 -6.74
N LEU A 195 -7.67 -0.98 -7.41
CA LEU A 195 -8.17 -0.84 -8.77
C LEU A 195 -7.06 -1.16 -9.79
N PRO A 196 -7.23 -2.16 -10.67
CA PRO A 196 -6.27 -2.47 -11.73
C PRO A 196 -5.98 -1.26 -12.61
N ASN A 197 -4.75 -1.17 -13.09
CA ASN A 197 -4.38 -0.16 -14.08
C ASN A 197 -5.10 -0.44 -15.41
N PRO A 198 -5.89 0.51 -15.96
CA PRO A 198 -6.55 0.35 -17.25
C PRO A 198 -5.57 0.16 -18.42
N THR A 199 -4.32 0.62 -18.28
CA THR A 199 -3.33 0.62 -19.37
C THR A 199 -1.92 0.34 -18.82
N PRO A 200 -1.67 -0.88 -18.30
CA PRO A 200 -0.46 -1.23 -17.54
C PRO A 200 0.85 -1.13 -18.35
N GLU A 201 0.78 -1.18 -19.67
CA GLU A 201 1.93 -0.96 -20.56
C GLU A 201 2.48 0.46 -20.47
N LEU A 202 1.67 1.45 -20.07
CA LEU A 202 2.09 2.83 -19.83
C LEU A 202 2.70 3.04 -18.43
N GLY A 203 2.65 2.03 -17.56
CA GLY A 203 2.97 2.18 -16.14
C GLY A 203 2.02 3.17 -15.47
N LEU A 204 2.53 4.02 -14.57
CA LEU A 204 1.69 4.93 -13.77
C LEU A 204 0.81 5.86 -14.62
N GLU A 205 1.24 6.23 -15.83
CA GLU A 205 0.43 7.03 -16.75
C GLU A 205 -0.91 6.38 -17.13
N GLY A 206 -1.00 5.05 -17.16
CA GLY A 206 -2.26 4.35 -17.42
C GLY A 206 -3.36 4.66 -16.41
N CYS A 207 -2.99 5.13 -15.21
CA CYS A 207 -3.93 5.56 -14.17
C CYS A 207 -4.46 6.99 -14.34
N ARG A 208 -3.96 7.77 -15.33
CA ARG A 208 -4.37 9.16 -15.52
C ARG A 208 -5.88 9.37 -15.67
N PRO A 209 -6.63 8.54 -16.42
CA PRO A 209 -8.08 8.68 -16.51
C PRO A 209 -8.77 8.54 -15.15
N VAL A 210 -8.33 7.59 -14.32
CA VAL A 210 -8.88 7.37 -12.97
C VAL A 210 -8.55 8.58 -12.07
N ALA A 211 -7.29 8.99 -12.04
CA ALA A 211 -6.83 10.13 -11.24
C ALA A 211 -7.57 11.43 -11.62
N ARG A 212 -7.78 11.66 -12.92
CA ARG A 212 -8.50 12.83 -13.43
C ARG A 212 -9.97 12.79 -13.02
N ALA A 213 -10.64 11.64 -13.16
CA ALA A 213 -12.04 11.51 -12.79
C ALA A 213 -12.30 11.84 -11.31
N TRP A 214 -11.38 11.46 -10.41
CA TRP A 214 -11.44 11.85 -9.01
C TRP A 214 -11.13 13.33 -8.78
N ALA A 215 -10.10 13.87 -9.44
CA ALA A 215 -9.74 15.28 -9.34
C ALA A 215 -10.87 16.21 -9.82
N ASP A 216 -11.58 15.82 -10.88
CA ASP A 216 -12.69 16.60 -11.46
C ASP A 216 -13.85 16.80 -10.49
N LEU A 217 -14.06 15.87 -9.54
CA LEU A 217 -15.10 16.00 -8.51
C LEU A 217 -14.97 17.28 -7.69
N SER A 218 -13.75 17.82 -7.51
CA SER A 218 -13.54 19.09 -6.82
C SER A 218 -14.21 20.27 -7.53
N THR A 219 -14.39 20.19 -8.84
CA THR A 219 -15.00 21.25 -9.67
C THR A 219 -16.52 21.13 -9.81
N VAL A 220 -17.12 20.04 -9.32
CA VAL A 220 -18.57 19.80 -9.40
C VAL A 220 -19.25 20.34 -8.15
N ASP A 221 -19.86 21.52 -8.28
CA ASP A 221 -20.52 22.20 -7.16
C ASP A 221 -21.84 21.55 -6.74
N ASP A 222 -22.65 21.06 -7.68
CA ASP A 222 -23.91 20.39 -7.35
C ASP A 222 -23.64 19.04 -6.65
N PRO A 223 -24.00 18.88 -5.37
CA PRO A 223 -23.77 17.64 -4.63
C PRO A 223 -24.52 16.43 -5.23
N LEU A 224 -25.66 16.64 -5.89
CA LEU A 224 -26.41 15.55 -6.52
C LEU A 224 -25.70 15.06 -7.79
N GLN A 225 -25.23 15.98 -8.65
CA GLN A 225 -24.39 15.63 -9.79
C GLN A 225 -23.09 14.96 -9.34
N ARG A 226 -22.41 15.50 -8.33
CA ARG A 226 -21.18 14.91 -7.77
C ARG A 226 -21.45 13.50 -7.25
N GLY A 227 -22.56 13.30 -6.54
CA GLY A 227 -22.97 11.99 -6.04
C GLY A 227 -23.22 10.96 -7.15
N ARG A 228 -23.82 11.35 -8.28
CA ARG A 228 -23.99 10.47 -9.44
C ARG A 228 -22.65 10.05 -10.04
N LEU A 229 -21.72 11.00 -10.20
CA LEU A 229 -20.37 10.71 -10.73
C LEU A 229 -19.63 9.74 -9.80
N VAL A 230 -19.63 10.01 -8.50
CA VAL A 230 -19.01 9.12 -7.50
C VAL A 230 -19.64 7.73 -7.54
N LYS A 231 -20.97 7.63 -7.59
CA LYS A 231 -21.64 6.33 -7.70
C LYS A 231 -21.24 5.59 -8.97
N ALA A 232 -21.15 6.27 -10.11
CA ALA A 232 -20.69 5.68 -11.36
C ALA A 232 -19.24 5.16 -11.25
N LEU A 233 -18.32 5.89 -10.60
CA LEU A 233 -16.94 5.41 -10.36
C LEU A 233 -16.93 4.04 -9.64
N PHE A 234 -17.80 3.87 -8.64
CA PHE A 234 -17.84 2.66 -7.84
C PHE A 234 -18.60 1.50 -8.50
N PHE A 235 -19.73 1.76 -9.17
CA PHE A 235 -20.62 0.74 -9.71
C PHE A 235 -20.41 0.43 -11.20
N GLU A 236 -19.94 1.42 -11.97
CA GLU A 236 -19.81 1.32 -13.43
C GLU A 236 -18.36 1.42 -13.92
N GLY A 237 -17.48 2.11 -13.18
CA GLY A 237 -16.08 2.34 -13.55
C GLY A 237 -15.87 3.55 -14.46
N VAL A 238 -14.61 3.74 -14.87
CA VAL A 238 -14.20 4.85 -15.76
C VAL A 238 -13.69 4.36 -17.11
N GLY A 239 -13.82 5.20 -18.13
CA GLY A 239 -13.26 4.94 -19.47
C GLY A 239 -14.05 3.90 -20.27
N SER A 240 -13.42 3.42 -21.35
CA SER A 240 -14.00 2.39 -22.24
C SER A 240 -14.17 1.05 -21.56
N ASP A 241 -13.28 0.73 -20.62
CA ASP A 241 -13.16 -0.61 -20.04
C ASP A 241 -14.14 -0.83 -18.90
N ARG A 242 -14.82 0.24 -18.44
CA ARG A 242 -15.89 0.22 -17.43
C ARG A 242 -15.57 -0.74 -16.28
N ASN A 243 -14.40 -0.55 -15.67
CA ASN A 243 -13.91 -1.37 -14.56
C ASN A 243 -14.34 -0.73 -13.23
N PRO A 244 -15.44 -1.19 -12.59
CA PRO A 244 -15.95 -0.58 -11.37
C PRO A 244 -15.04 -0.87 -10.18
N VAL A 245 -14.94 0.07 -9.24
CA VAL A 245 -14.23 -0.20 -7.97
C VAL A 245 -14.80 -1.43 -7.27
N ILE A 246 -16.13 -1.59 -7.27
CA ILE A 246 -16.80 -2.75 -6.68
C ILE A 246 -16.69 -3.92 -7.65
N HIS A 247 -15.71 -4.78 -7.39
CA HIS A 247 -15.51 -6.05 -8.09
C HIS A 247 -14.85 -7.07 -7.15
N PRO A 248 -15.23 -8.37 -7.14
CA PRO A 248 -14.59 -9.39 -6.33
C PRO A 248 -13.05 -9.39 -6.44
N HIS A 249 -12.54 -9.30 -7.67
CA HIS A 249 -11.10 -9.24 -7.94
C HIS A 249 -10.37 -8.04 -7.32
N HIS A 250 -11.07 -7.01 -6.83
CA HIS A 250 -10.43 -5.86 -6.19
C HIS A 250 -10.31 -6.02 -4.68
N TYR A 251 -10.80 -7.13 -4.11
CA TYR A 251 -10.84 -7.37 -2.66
C TYR A 251 -10.16 -8.69 -2.25
N GLY A 252 -9.27 -9.21 -3.08
CA GLY A 252 -8.47 -10.41 -2.79
C GLY A 252 -8.63 -11.55 -3.80
N ASP A 253 -9.69 -11.54 -4.62
CA ASP A 253 -9.97 -12.61 -5.59
C ASP A 253 -9.17 -12.42 -6.88
N ASN A 254 -7.86 -12.27 -6.77
CA ASN A 254 -6.97 -12.05 -7.90
C ASN A 254 -5.63 -12.76 -7.67
N PRO A 255 -4.79 -12.94 -8.71
CA PRO A 255 -3.55 -13.72 -8.59
C PRO A 255 -2.55 -13.19 -7.54
N THR A 256 -2.58 -11.90 -7.22
CA THR A 256 -1.68 -11.28 -6.23
C THR A 256 -2.31 -11.18 -4.83
N GLY A 257 -3.59 -11.56 -4.68
CA GLY A 257 -4.35 -11.35 -3.45
C GLY A 257 -4.53 -9.87 -3.07
N ALA A 258 -4.41 -8.94 -4.02
CA ALA A 258 -4.50 -7.50 -3.77
C ALA A 258 -5.90 -7.04 -3.34
N GLY A 259 -5.94 -6.02 -2.49
CA GLY A 259 -7.17 -5.47 -1.91
C GLY A 259 -7.78 -6.37 -0.83
N GLN A 260 -8.64 -5.80 0.00
CA GLN A 260 -9.13 -6.47 1.21
C GLN A 260 -10.44 -5.90 1.71
N LEU A 261 -11.02 -6.59 2.68
CA LEU A 261 -11.97 -6.02 3.62
C LEU A 261 -11.36 -6.02 5.03
N ARG A 262 -11.53 -4.92 5.77
CA ARG A 262 -11.19 -4.86 7.19
C ARG A 262 -12.41 -4.60 8.05
N THR A 263 -12.45 -5.21 9.22
CA THR A 263 -13.46 -4.92 10.23
C THR A 263 -12.85 -4.16 11.39
N ASN A 264 -13.61 -3.25 11.96
CA ASN A 264 -13.28 -2.58 13.20
C ASN A 264 -14.41 -2.85 14.21
N GLN A 265 -14.12 -3.75 15.14
CA GLN A 265 -15.07 -4.46 15.98
C GLN A 265 -15.01 -3.96 17.42
N PHE A 266 -16.13 -3.47 17.93
CA PHE A 266 -16.27 -2.93 19.28
C PHE A 266 -17.74 -2.91 19.73
N MET A 267 -18.51 -3.93 19.29
CA MET A 267 -19.90 -4.10 19.72
C MET A 267 -19.96 -4.40 21.22
N GLN A 268 -21.02 -3.92 21.87
CA GLN A 268 -21.24 -4.06 23.31
C GLN A 268 -22.56 -4.80 23.56
N LEU A 269 -22.55 -5.74 24.51
CA LEU A 269 -23.75 -6.46 24.97
C LEU A 269 -24.63 -5.63 25.92
N GLY A 270 -24.08 -4.57 26.52
CA GLY A 270 -24.77 -3.72 27.49
C GLY A 270 -23.93 -2.52 27.94
N VAL A 271 -24.53 -1.62 28.73
CA VAL A 271 -23.81 -0.48 29.32
C VAL A 271 -22.81 -1.01 30.35
N ASN A 272 -21.52 -0.70 30.18
CA ASN A 272 -20.38 -1.11 31.03
C ASN A 272 -19.82 -2.53 30.83
N GLU A 273 -20.29 -3.28 29.83
CA GLU A 273 -19.67 -4.57 29.49
C GLU A 273 -18.31 -4.36 28.80
N PRO A 274 -17.26 -5.16 29.15
CA PRO A 274 -15.99 -5.13 28.45
C PRO A 274 -16.19 -5.41 26.96
N SER A 275 -15.75 -4.47 26.12
CA SER A 275 -15.78 -4.64 24.67
C SER A 275 -14.36 -4.45 24.15
N PRO A 276 -13.62 -5.55 23.94
CA PRO A 276 -12.31 -5.46 23.33
C PRO A 276 -12.48 -4.88 21.93
N TRP A 277 -11.74 -3.82 21.67
CA TRP A 277 -11.65 -3.19 20.36
C TRP A 277 -10.68 -4.03 19.53
N LEU A 278 -11.18 -4.67 18.48
CA LEU A 278 -10.38 -5.50 17.59
C LEU A 278 -10.47 -5.03 16.15
N LEU A 279 -9.36 -5.12 15.41
CA LEU A 279 -9.37 -5.04 13.96
C LEU A 279 -8.97 -6.38 13.36
N ARG A 280 -9.60 -6.73 12.23
CA ARG A 280 -9.34 -7.96 11.47
C ARG A 280 -9.34 -7.67 9.99
N GLU A 281 -8.67 -8.52 9.23
CA GLU A 281 -8.56 -8.43 7.79
C GLU A 281 -9.10 -9.69 7.12
N PHE A 282 -9.69 -9.51 5.95
CA PHE A 282 -10.30 -10.54 5.14
C PHE A 282 -9.94 -10.34 3.68
N LYS A 283 -9.79 -11.45 2.96
CA LYS A 283 -9.86 -11.47 1.50
C LYS A 283 -11.22 -11.97 1.08
N LEU A 284 -11.72 -11.46 -0.03
CA LEU A 284 -12.89 -11.98 -0.71
C LEU A 284 -12.38 -12.94 -1.78
N GLU A 285 -12.81 -14.20 -1.77
CA GLU A 285 -12.29 -15.22 -2.68
C GLU A 285 -13.40 -16.16 -3.14
N HIS A 286 -13.33 -16.62 -4.39
CA HIS A 286 -14.13 -17.76 -4.83
C HIS A 286 -13.63 -19.06 -4.18
N ARG A 287 -14.50 -19.72 -3.43
CA ARG A 287 -14.26 -21.08 -2.93
C ARG A 287 -15.13 -22.04 -3.70
N CYS A 288 -14.47 -22.85 -4.51
CA CYS A 288 -15.11 -23.84 -5.37
C CYS A 288 -15.01 -25.23 -4.75
N ASP A 289 -16.15 -25.93 -4.69
CA ASP A 289 -16.22 -27.37 -4.55
C ASP A 289 -16.60 -28.02 -5.90
N ALA A 290 -16.80 -29.33 -5.91
CA ALA A 290 -17.12 -30.09 -7.13
C ALA A 290 -18.43 -29.65 -7.83
N THR A 291 -19.29 -28.89 -7.14
CA THR A 291 -20.64 -28.54 -7.59
C THR A 291 -20.93 -27.05 -7.59
N ARG A 292 -20.19 -26.23 -6.82
CA ARG A 292 -20.47 -24.80 -6.63
C ARG A 292 -19.19 -24.00 -6.43
N CYS A 293 -19.15 -22.80 -6.99
CA CYS A 293 -18.22 -21.75 -6.61
C CYS A 293 -18.99 -20.67 -5.85
N THR A 294 -18.59 -20.41 -4.61
CA THR A 294 -19.23 -19.41 -3.76
C THR A 294 -18.21 -18.40 -3.31
N LEU A 295 -18.54 -17.13 -3.52
CA LEU A 295 -17.77 -16.00 -3.01
C LEU A 295 -17.83 -15.95 -1.49
N ARG A 296 -16.68 -15.83 -0.81
CA ARG A 296 -16.59 -15.86 0.65
C ARG A 296 -15.55 -14.89 1.17
N PHE A 297 -15.80 -14.34 2.36
CA PHE A 297 -14.78 -13.70 3.17
C PHE A 297 -13.93 -14.75 3.88
N ILE A 298 -12.63 -14.65 3.66
CA ILE A 298 -11.60 -15.53 4.21
C ILE A 298 -10.77 -14.70 5.19
N PRO A 299 -10.77 -15.05 6.49
CA PRO A 299 -9.90 -14.41 7.46
C PRO A 299 -8.44 -14.55 7.04
N VAL A 300 -7.72 -13.43 7.02
CA VAL A 300 -6.27 -13.40 6.84
C VAL A 300 -5.64 -12.64 7.99
N THR A 301 -4.33 -12.80 8.15
CA THR A 301 -3.55 -11.98 9.08
C THR A 301 -3.71 -10.49 8.78
N THR A 302 -3.65 -9.66 9.81
CA THR A 302 -3.66 -8.20 9.67
C THR A 302 -2.32 -7.73 9.13
N LYS A 303 -2.27 -7.18 7.91
CA LYS A 303 -0.97 -6.79 7.32
C LYS A 303 -0.33 -5.62 8.06
N SER A 304 0.98 -5.52 7.93
CA SER A 304 1.83 -4.51 8.60
C SER A 304 1.67 -4.47 10.12
N THR A 305 1.14 -5.54 10.72
CA THR A 305 0.85 -5.66 12.14
C THR A 305 1.53 -6.91 12.68
N PRO A 306 2.87 -6.91 12.87
CA PRO A 306 3.59 -8.02 13.45
C PRO A 306 3.11 -8.30 14.87
N ARG A 307 3.33 -9.53 15.36
CA ARG A 307 3.00 -9.88 16.74
C ARG A 307 3.88 -9.08 17.70
N GLY A 308 3.27 -8.32 18.60
CA GLY A 308 3.97 -7.45 19.55
C GLY A 308 4.98 -8.21 20.40
N ASN A 309 4.68 -9.44 20.81
CA ASN A 309 5.60 -10.27 21.59
C ASN A 309 6.88 -10.68 20.84
N PHE A 310 7.02 -10.38 19.55
CA PHE A 310 8.28 -10.58 18.81
C PHE A 310 9.28 -9.45 19.05
N PHE A 311 8.83 -8.27 19.48
CA PHE A 311 9.71 -7.17 19.92
C PHE A 311 10.36 -7.44 21.30
N ASN A 312 9.82 -8.39 22.07
CA ASN A 312 10.39 -8.77 23.36
C ASN A 312 11.55 -9.74 23.18
N ALA A 313 12.77 -9.33 23.54
CA ALA A 313 13.98 -10.15 23.42
C ALA A 313 13.95 -11.43 24.30
N LEU A 314 13.10 -11.49 25.32
CA LEU A 314 12.88 -12.71 26.12
C LEU A 314 12.15 -13.81 25.34
N ASN A 315 11.46 -13.47 24.24
CA ASN A 315 10.85 -14.45 23.36
C ASN A 315 11.91 -15.04 22.43
N THR A 316 12.41 -16.22 22.79
CA THR A 316 13.46 -16.95 22.08
C THR A 316 12.93 -17.97 21.07
N THR A 317 11.63 -17.96 20.78
CA THR A 317 11.08 -18.80 19.71
C THR A 317 11.76 -18.46 18.37
N PRO A 318 12.03 -19.46 17.50
CA PRO A 318 12.72 -19.21 16.22
C PRO A 318 12.04 -18.12 15.37
N LEU A 319 10.71 -18.06 15.39
CA LEU A 319 9.94 -17.07 14.64
C LEU A 319 10.13 -15.64 15.19
N ALA A 320 10.21 -15.47 16.51
CA ALA A 320 10.46 -14.16 17.12
C ALA A 320 11.91 -13.70 16.89
N VAL A 321 12.88 -14.62 16.91
CA VAL A 321 14.28 -14.33 16.56
C VAL A 321 14.38 -13.89 15.10
N GLY A 322 13.81 -14.66 14.17
CA GLY A 322 13.80 -14.32 12.75
C GLY A 322 13.08 -13.00 12.45
N PHE A 323 12.01 -12.68 13.18
CA PHE A 323 11.38 -11.36 13.08
C PHE A 323 12.34 -10.24 13.44
N ARG A 324 13.07 -10.34 14.55
CA ARG A 324 13.99 -9.28 14.99
C ARG A 324 15.16 -9.11 14.02
N GLU A 325 15.69 -10.21 13.48
CA GLU A 325 16.71 -10.18 12.42
C GLU A 325 16.19 -9.46 11.18
N HIS A 326 14.98 -9.79 10.73
CA HIS A 326 14.32 -9.09 9.63
C HIS A 326 14.08 -7.62 9.96
N PHE A 327 13.57 -7.29 11.15
CA PHE A 327 13.23 -5.93 11.56
C PHE A 327 14.44 -4.99 11.57
N ILE A 328 15.63 -5.49 11.93
CA ILE A 328 16.89 -4.71 11.84
C ILE A 328 17.15 -4.23 10.42
N THR A 329 16.86 -5.05 9.40
CA THR A 329 17.01 -4.66 7.98
C THR A 329 16.06 -3.54 7.56
N GLN A 330 15.00 -3.29 8.34
CA GLN A 330 13.99 -2.27 8.06
C GLN A 330 14.30 -0.91 8.69
N VAL A 331 15.31 -0.83 9.57
CA VAL A 331 15.65 0.39 10.34
C VAL A 331 15.87 1.60 9.42
N ALA A 332 16.57 1.43 8.29
CA ALA A 332 16.80 2.53 7.35
C ALA A 332 15.50 3.10 6.76
N SER A 333 14.51 2.25 6.49
CA SER A 333 13.21 2.69 5.95
C SER A 333 12.34 3.35 7.03
N LEU A 334 12.42 2.87 8.28
CA LEU A 334 11.74 3.47 9.43
C LEU A 334 12.41 4.79 9.89
N ALA A 335 13.71 4.95 9.66
CA ALA A 335 14.48 6.12 10.06
C ALA A 335 14.30 7.33 9.13
N VAL A 336 13.54 7.20 8.02
CA VAL A 336 13.25 8.32 7.12
C VAL A 336 12.57 9.46 7.88
N GLU A 337 13.16 10.66 7.85
CA GLU A 337 12.68 11.85 8.59
C GLU A 337 11.52 12.56 7.88
N ASP A 338 10.49 11.81 7.53
CA ASP A 338 9.27 12.32 6.89
C ASP A 338 8.10 11.44 7.33
N PHE A 339 7.11 12.05 7.99
CA PHE A 339 5.93 11.34 8.48
C PHE A 339 5.30 10.52 7.35
N HIS A 340 5.17 11.08 6.15
CA HIS A 340 4.48 10.40 5.06
C HIS A 340 5.27 9.25 4.45
N ARG A 341 6.59 9.15 4.68
CA ARG A 341 7.47 8.28 3.90
C ARG A 341 8.20 7.21 4.70
N PHE A 342 8.30 7.34 6.03
CA PHE A 342 8.85 6.23 6.81
C PHE A 342 7.94 5.01 6.67
N ASN A 343 8.56 3.84 6.49
CA ASN A 343 7.85 2.60 6.23
C ASN A 343 8.68 1.38 6.62
N TYR A 344 8.09 0.18 6.48
CA TYR A 344 8.76 -1.11 6.57
C TYR A 344 7.91 -2.20 5.91
N VAL A 345 8.56 -3.30 5.55
CA VAL A 345 7.90 -4.50 5.05
C VAL A 345 7.82 -5.53 6.16
N VAL A 346 6.65 -6.13 6.34
CA VAL A 346 6.41 -7.20 7.31
C VAL A 346 6.00 -8.47 6.55
N PRO A 347 6.91 -9.45 6.44
CA PRO A 347 6.57 -10.76 5.89
C PRO A 347 5.37 -11.37 6.62
N ASP A 348 4.50 -12.04 5.86
CA ASP A 348 3.19 -12.41 6.38
C ASP A 348 3.24 -13.36 7.59
N ILE A 349 4.26 -14.20 7.64
CA ILE A 349 4.53 -15.13 8.75
C ILE A 349 4.64 -14.42 10.10
N TYR A 350 5.03 -13.15 10.11
CA TYR A 350 5.19 -12.37 11.34
C TYR A 350 3.93 -11.63 11.77
N ASN A 351 2.95 -11.47 10.89
CA ASN A 351 1.72 -10.73 11.19
C ASN A 351 0.89 -11.44 12.28
N ALA A 352 0.19 -10.64 13.06
CA ALA A 352 -0.86 -11.09 13.97
C ALA A 352 -2.14 -11.42 13.19
N ALA A 353 -3.00 -12.23 13.80
CA ALA A 353 -4.31 -12.57 13.24
C ALA A 353 -5.37 -11.45 13.42
N GLN A 354 -5.08 -10.53 14.34
CA GLN A 354 -5.94 -9.44 14.74
C GLN A 354 -5.08 -8.34 15.36
N SER A 355 -5.62 -7.13 15.43
CA SER A 355 -5.04 -5.98 16.12
C SER A 355 -5.93 -5.57 17.30
N SER A 356 -5.34 -5.07 18.38
CA SER A 356 -6.06 -4.63 19.59
C SER A 356 -5.61 -3.23 20.00
N PRO A 357 -6.24 -2.16 19.49
CA PRO A 357 -5.84 -0.78 19.80
C PRO A 357 -6.04 -0.36 21.26
N GLN A 358 -6.79 -1.13 22.05
CA GLN A 358 -6.96 -0.84 23.48
C GLN A 358 -5.67 -1.10 24.24
N LEU A 359 -5.29 -0.14 25.09
CA LEU A 359 -4.14 -0.17 26.02
C LEU A 359 -4.35 -1.16 27.20
N MET A 360 -4.85 -2.36 26.92
CA MET A 360 -4.81 -3.44 27.90
C MET A 360 -3.39 -4.00 27.89
N ARG A 361 -2.80 -4.22 29.08
CA ARG A 361 -1.48 -4.84 29.22
C ARG A 361 -1.50 -6.17 28.45
N ASP A 362 -0.61 -6.29 27.47
CA ASP A 362 -0.45 -7.45 26.56
C ASP A 362 -1.32 -7.46 25.28
N GLY A 363 -1.73 -6.29 24.80
CA GLY A 363 -2.25 -6.13 23.44
C GLY A 363 -1.36 -6.83 22.39
N VAL A 364 -1.99 -7.52 21.44
CA VAL A 364 -1.32 -8.31 20.38
C VAL A 364 -0.36 -7.48 19.53
N ASP A 365 -0.50 -6.16 19.52
CA ASP A 365 0.26 -5.20 18.73
C ASP A 365 0.76 -3.97 19.52
N ASP A 366 0.93 -4.08 20.84
CA ASP A 366 1.63 -3.08 21.67
C ASP A 366 3.14 -3.35 21.63
N PHE A 367 3.81 -2.79 20.62
CA PHE A 367 5.21 -3.09 20.30
C PHE A 367 6.14 -2.49 21.35
N ILE A 368 5.86 -1.24 21.77
CA ILE A 368 6.72 -0.54 22.73
C ILE A 368 6.65 -1.20 24.11
N ALA A 369 5.47 -1.59 24.59
CA ALA A 369 5.39 -2.28 25.88
C ALA A 369 6.15 -3.61 25.85
N GLN A 370 6.10 -4.35 24.74
CA GLN A 370 6.83 -5.61 24.60
C GLN A 370 8.34 -5.40 24.46
N PHE A 371 8.76 -4.37 23.74
CA PHE A 371 10.17 -3.99 23.63
C PHE A 371 10.78 -3.63 24.99
N ASN A 372 10.02 -2.96 25.85
CA ASN A 372 10.45 -2.55 27.20
C ASN A 372 10.49 -3.69 28.23
N LYS A 373 9.97 -4.89 27.92
CA LYS A 373 10.01 -6.03 28.86
C LYS A 373 11.37 -6.71 28.92
N ALA A 374 12.23 -6.50 27.93
CA ALA A 374 13.55 -7.11 27.89
C ALA A 374 14.49 -6.44 28.92
N PRO A 375 15.22 -7.21 29.74
CA PRO A 375 16.19 -6.66 30.70
C PRO A 375 17.44 -6.13 29.99
N THR A 376 18.23 -5.32 30.70
CA THR A 376 19.58 -4.92 30.26
C THR A 376 20.61 -5.98 30.69
N PRO A 377 21.54 -6.43 29.82
CA PRO A 377 21.72 -6.03 28.42
C PRO A 377 20.64 -6.58 27.49
N ASN A 378 20.24 -5.79 26.48
CA ASN A 378 19.23 -6.14 25.49
C ASN A 378 19.87 -6.19 24.09
N PRO A 379 20.25 -7.39 23.60
CA PRO A 379 20.94 -7.52 22.31
C PRO A 379 20.13 -6.98 21.11
N PHE A 380 18.80 -7.01 21.20
CA PHE A 380 17.96 -6.45 20.13
C PHE A 380 18.02 -4.92 20.12
N PHE A 381 17.97 -4.28 21.30
CA PHE A 381 18.19 -2.85 21.43
C PHE A 381 19.56 -2.45 20.87
N ASP A 382 20.62 -3.17 21.24
CA ASP A 382 21.99 -2.88 20.81
C ASP A 382 22.15 -3.02 19.29
N ALA A 383 21.51 -4.02 18.67
CA ALA A 383 21.52 -4.20 17.22
C ALA A 383 20.80 -3.06 16.48
N LEU A 384 19.65 -2.60 16.99
CA LEU A 384 18.96 -1.43 16.45
C LEU A 384 19.82 -0.17 16.57
N GLN A 385 20.48 0.01 17.71
CA GLN A 385 21.37 1.14 17.96
C GLN A 385 22.58 1.14 17.03
N ALA A 386 23.17 -0.02 16.77
CA ALA A 386 24.28 -0.18 15.84
C ALA A 386 23.87 0.15 14.40
N GLU A 387 22.69 -0.29 13.97
CA GLU A 387 22.17 0.02 12.63
C GLU A 387 21.87 1.51 12.46
N LEU A 388 21.29 2.15 13.47
CA LEU A 388 21.07 3.60 13.52
C LEU A 388 22.39 4.38 13.39
N GLN A 389 23.44 3.94 14.10
CA GLN A 389 24.78 4.54 13.99
C GLN A 389 25.36 4.33 12.59
N ARG A 390 25.20 3.13 12.01
CA ARG A 390 25.68 2.81 10.66
C ARG A 390 25.08 3.71 9.58
N ILE A 391 23.79 4.03 9.70
CA ILE A 391 23.09 4.92 8.75
C ILE A 391 23.20 6.42 9.12
N GLY A 392 23.88 6.75 10.23
CA GLY A 392 24.02 8.13 10.70
C GLY A 392 22.71 8.77 11.18
N SER A 393 21.74 7.98 11.63
CA SER A 393 20.46 8.49 12.14
C SER A 393 20.58 8.91 13.60
N PRO A 394 20.03 10.08 14.00
CA PRO A 394 20.01 10.53 15.39
C PRO A 394 18.90 9.89 16.23
N LEU A 395 18.09 9.01 15.64
CA LEU A 395 16.97 8.37 16.33
C LEU A 395 17.45 7.34 17.37
N SER A 396 16.57 7.00 18.31
CA SER A 396 16.77 5.92 19.27
C SER A 396 16.11 4.63 18.79
N PRO A 397 16.49 3.46 19.31
CA PRO A 397 15.76 2.22 19.07
C PRO A 397 14.26 2.33 19.41
N HIS A 398 13.90 3.06 20.47
CA HIS A 398 12.49 3.33 20.83
C HIS A 398 11.75 4.11 19.75
N HIS A 399 12.38 5.09 19.11
CA HIS A 399 11.74 5.83 17.99
C HIS A 399 11.45 4.89 16.82
N ILE A 400 12.34 3.96 16.50
CA ILE A 400 12.15 3.00 15.41
C ILE A 400 10.99 2.04 15.70
N VAL A 401 10.91 1.51 16.93
CA VAL A 401 9.78 0.67 17.34
C VAL A 401 8.47 1.45 17.36
N ALA A 402 8.49 2.72 17.80
CA ALA A 402 7.29 3.58 17.82
C ALA A 402 6.80 3.94 16.41
N ARG A 403 7.73 4.17 15.47
CA ARG A 403 7.39 4.35 14.05
C ARG A 403 6.77 3.10 13.46
N ALA A 404 7.32 1.91 13.73
CA ALA A 404 6.71 0.64 13.31
C ALA A 404 5.31 0.45 13.91
N GLU A 405 5.14 0.74 15.20
CA GLU A 405 3.84 0.68 15.89
C GLU A 405 2.83 1.60 15.20
N SER A 406 3.23 2.82 14.83
CA SER A 406 2.35 3.79 14.15
C SER A 406 1.84 3.37 12.77
N LEU A 407 2.45 2.35 12.17
CA LEU A 407 2.06 1.74 10.90
C LEU A 407 1.16 0.51 11.08
N SER A 408 1.03 -0.01 12.31
CA SER A 408 0.11 -1.09 12.62
C SER A 408 -1.33 -0.56 12.74
N CYS A 409 -2.30 -1.47 12.62
CA CYS A 409 -3.70 -1.12 12.85
C CYS A 409 -3.92 -0.51 14.25
N GLY A 410 -3.34 -1.11 15.30
CA GLY A 410 -3.52 -0.64 16.68
C GLY A 410 -2.83 0.68 16.95
N GLY A 411 -1.64 0.86 16.36
CA GLY A 411 -0.88 2.08 16.54
C GLY A 411 -1.46 3.28 15.83
N CYS A 412 -1.85 3.16 14.55
CA CYS A 412 -2.51 4.27 13.84
C CYS A 412 -3.73 4.81 14.62
N HIS A 413 -4.41 3.95 15.38
CA HIS A 413 -5.53 4.29 16.23
C HIS A 413 -5.15 4.84 17.62
N GLU A 414 -4.89 4.00 18.63
CA GLU A 414 -4.69 4.48 20.02
C GLU A 414 -3.28 4.26 20.57
N HIS A 415 -2.51 3.24 20.15
CA HIS A 415 -1.20 2.96 20.79
C HIS A 415 -0.16 4.07 20.56
N THR A 416 -0.28 4.84 19.46
CA THR A 416 0.63 5.96 19.18
C THR A 416 0.05 7.33 19.53
N LYS A 417 -1.03 7.40 20.29
CA LYS A 417 -1.59 8.67 20.73
C LYS A 417 -0.60 9.46 21.58
N GLY A 418 -0.18 10.61 21.07
CA GLY A 418 0.82 11.47 21.72
C GLY A 418 2.21 10.84 21.80
N ARG A 419 2.49 9.80 21.02
CA ARG A 419 3.76 9.10 21.01
C ARG A 419 4.82 9.92 20.27
N ASP A 420 5.98 10.06 20.88
CA ASP A 420 7.16 10.61 20.22
C ASP A 420 7.74 9.59 19.22
N LEU A 421 7.81 10.00 17.95
CA LEU A 421 8.41 9.24 16.85
C LEU A 421 9.85 9.72 16.54
N GLY A 422 10.33 10.74 17.25
CA GLY A 422 11.69 11.28 17.17
C GLY A 422 11.99 12.07 15.89
N GLY A 423 13.13 12.76 15.93
CA GLY A 423 13.68 13.47 14.78
C GLY A 423 12.80 14.62 14.29
N GLY A 424 12.79 14.86 12.98
CA GLY A 424 11.95 15.87 12.34
C GLY A 424 10.48 15.49 12.27
N VAL A 425 10.16 14.21 12.46
CA VAL A 425 8.77 13.71 12.52
C VAL A 425 8.09 14.13 13.82
N GLY A 426 8.82 14.12 14.94
CA GLY A 426 8.30 14.51 16.25
C GLY A 426 7.16 13.62 16.74
N THR A 427 6.11 14.20 17.30
CA THR A 427 4.98 13.46 17.88
C THR A 427 3.96 13.04 16.83
N PHE A 428 3.44 11.81 16.94
CA PHE A 428 2.35 11.35 16.07
C PHE A 428 1.14 12.32 16.17
N PRO A 429 0.69 12.89 15.03
CA PRO A 429 -0.31 13.95 15.05
C PRO A 429 -1.71 13.37 15.25
N ILE A 430 -2.20 13.25 16.50
CA ILE A 430 -3.59 12.85 16.80
C ILE A 430 -4.44 14.01 17.31
N GLY A 431 -5.58 14.24 16.66
CA GLY A 431 -6.71 15.02 17.18
C GLY A 431 -7.98 14.16 17.25
N SER A 432 -8.56 14.07 18.46
CA SER A 432 -9.75 13.29 18.84
C SER A 432 -10.95 13.51 17.87
N PRO A 433 -11.74 12.47 17.48
CA PRO A 433 -12.41 11.54 18.39
C PRO A 433 -12.22 10.05 18.06
N ARG A 434 -11.41 9.31 18.85
CA ARG A 434 -11.26 7.83 18.89
C ARG A 434 -11.09 7.08 17.55
N PHE A 435 -11.07 7.77 16.41
CA PHE A 435 -11.16 7.20 15.07
C PHE A 435 -10.33 8.05 14.11
N VAL A 436 -9.66 7.39 13.17
CA VAL A 436 -8.58 8.00 12.38
C VAL A 436 -9.03 8.62 11.07
N GLN A 437 -10.21 8.28 10.53
CA GLN A 437 -10.67 8.78 9.22
C GLN A 437 -11.94 9.61 9.27
N SER A 438 -13.09 9.01 9.63
CA SER A 438 -14.39 9.70 9.74
C SER A 438 -15.12 9.32 11.03
N ASN A 439 -15.93 10.22 11.55
CA ASN A 439 -16.81 9.97 12.70
C ASN A 439 -18.07 9.19 12.26
N ASP A 440 -18.51 8.25 13.09
CA ASP A 440 -19.75 7.47 12.98
C ASP A 440 -20.75 7.82 14.08
N LEU A 441 -20.45 8.81 14.91
CA LEU A 441 -21.35 9.32 15.93
C LEU A 441 -22.11 10.55 15.40
N LEU A 442 -23.11 10.30 14.54
CA LEU A 442 -24.19 11.25 14.29
C LEU A 442 -25.48 10.62 14.81
N PHE A 443 -26.10 11.26 15.82
CA PHE A 443 -27.39 10.84 16.35
C PHE A 443 -28.40 11.99 16.24
N PRO A 444 -29.58 11.76 15.63
CA PRO A 444 -29.98 10.55 14.89
C PRO A 444 -29.14 10.37 13.61
N PRO A 445 -29.17 9.17 12.98
CA PRO A 445 -28.60 8.98 11.66
C PRO A 445 -29.16 10.04 10.69
N PRO A 446 -28.30 10.74 9.94
CA PRO A 446 -28.76 11.70 8.94
C PRO A 446 -29.66 11.04 7.88
N GLN A 447 -30.59 11.80 7.31
CA GLN A 447 -31.56 11.33 6.29
C GLN A 447 -31.07 11.69 4.87
N PRO A 448 -31.40 10.92 3.82
CA PRO A 448 -30.97 11.25 2.45
C PRO A 448 -31.25 12.72 2.12
N GLY A 449 -30.23 13.43 1.62
CA GLY A 449 -30.30 14.87 1.34
C GLY A 449 -29.91 15.79 2.51
N ASP A 450 -29.54 15.25 3.67
CA ASP A 450 -28.95 16.04 4.77
C ASP A 450 -27.63 16.72 4.30
N PRO A 451 -27.47 18.05 4.51
CA PRO A 451 -26.27 18.78 4.07
C PRO A 451 -25.04 18.55 4.96
N ARG A 452 -25.18 17.79 6.07
CA ARG A 452 -24.07 17.52 6.99
C ARG A 452 -23.05 16.53 6.40
N LEU A 453 -21.81 16.65 6.87
CA LEU A 453 -20.73 15.70 6.62
C LEU A 453 -20.56 14.77 7.82
N TYR A 454 -20.15 13.52 7.58
CA TYR A 454 -19.49 12.75 8.65
C TYR A 454 -18.09 13.37 8.89
N GLY A 455 -17.91 14.01 10.04
CA GLY A 455 -16.69 14.77 10.35
C GLY A 455 -15.43 13.91 10.29
N ALA A 456 -14.40 14.38 9.58
CA ALA A 456 -13.11 13.71 9.51
C ALA A 456 -12.22 14.02 10.73
N SER A 457 -11.32 13.11 11.09
CA SER A 457 -10.36 13.34 12.19
C SER A 457 -9.39 14.46 11.86
N THR A 458 -8.81 15.12 12.87
CA THR A 458 -7.79 16.15 12.63
C THR A 458 -6.56 15.58 11.95
N THR A 459 -6.09 14.40 12.35
CA THR A 459 -4.97 13.70 11.69
C THR A 459 -5.22 13.53 10.20
N HIS A 460 -6.45 13.17 9.85
CA HIS A 460 -6.82 12.97 8.47
C HIS A 460 -6.82 14.30 7.71
N THR A 461 -7.46 15.34 8.24
CA THR A 461 -7.62 16.62 7.54
C THR A 461 -6.37 17.50 7.52
N SER A 462 -5.54 17.46 8.55
CA SER A 462 -4.36 18.33 8.67
C SER A 462 -3.05 17.66 8.25
N THR A 463 -2.98 16.34 8.27
CA THR A 463 -1.76 15.60 7.95
C THR A 463 -1.92 14.78 6.69
N LEU A 464 -2.86 13.83 6.66
CA LEU A 464 -2.93 12.84 5.58
C LEU A 464 -3.49 13.41 4.27
N LEU A 465 -4.61 14.14 4.31
CA LEU A 465 -5.25 14.67 3.10
C LEU A 465 -4.38 15.67 2.33
N PRO A 466 -3.68 16.63 2.96
CA PRO A 466 -2.80 17.53 2.24
C PRO A 466 -1.71 16.80 1.46
N PHE A 467 -1.12 15.75 2.03
CA PHE A 467 -0.12 14.94 1.34
C PHE A 467 -0.72 14.17 0.15
N ARG A 468 -1.91 13.58 0.31
CA ARG A 468 -2.61 12.89 -0.79
C ARG A 468 -2.98 13.85 -1.93
N GLN A 469 -3.44 15.04 -1.58
CA GLN A 469 -3.74 16.13 -2.51
C GLN A 469 -2.50 16.55 -3.29
N GLN A 470 -1.37 16.67 -2.60
CA GLN A 470 -0.09 16.95 -3.19
C GLN A 470 0.34 15.85 -4.19
N ILE A 471 0.25 14.57 -3.83
CA ILE A 471 0.57 13.46 -4.74
C ILE A 471 -0.33 13.45 -5.98
N LEU A 472 -1.66 13.52 -5.80
CA LEU A 472 -2.62 13.50 -6.90
C LEU A 472 -2.41 14.68 -7.86
N GLY A 473 -2.25 15.89 -7.30
CA GLY A 473 -1.97 17.07 -8.10
C GLY A 473 -0.64 17.00 -8.83
N ALA A 474 0.43 16.58 -8.16
CA ALA A 474 1.76 16.46 -8.77
C ALA A 474 1.78 15.43 -9.91
N PHE A 475 1.07 14.32 -9.77
CA PHE A 475 0.90 13.35 -10.84
C PHE A 475 0.17 13.97 -12.05
N LEU A 476 -0.94 14.68 -11.81
CA LEU A 476 -1.72 15.30 -12.88
C LEU A 476 -0.97 16.43 -13.60
N ASP A 477 -0.14 17.19 -12.88
CA ASP A 477 0.72 18.24 -13.44
C ASP A 477 1.97 17.68 -14.15
N THR A 478 2.36 16.44 -13.84
CA THR A 478 3.52 15.81 -14.48
C THR A 478 3.15 15.38 -15.90
N PRO A 479 3.90 15.80 -16.93
CA PRO A 479 3.63 15.41 -18.31
C PRO A 479 3.77 13.90 -18.51
N PRO A 480 2.99 13.30 -19.42
CA PRO A 480 3.13 11.88 -19.75
C PRO A 480 4.53 11.49 -20.21
N LEU A 481 5.14 12.29 -21.08
CA LEU A 481 6.48 12.07 -21.62
C LEU A 481 7.36 13.27 -21.31
N ASP A 482 8.42 13.05 -20.54
CA ASP A 482 9.43 14.08 -20.25
C ASP A 482 10.73 13.44 -19.77
N ALA A 483 11.86 14.08 -20.04
CA ALA A 483 13.19 13.60 -19.71
C ALA A 483 14.01 14.67 -18.98
N GLY A 484 14.69 14.26 -17.91
CA GLY A 484 15.75 15.02 -17.27
C GLY A 484 17.12 14.51 -17.74
N PHE A 485 18.10 15.39 -17.80
CA PHE A 485 19.48 15.01 -18.12
C PHE A 485 20.41 15.39 -16.99
N VAL A 486 21.26 14.45 -16.59
CA VAL A 486 22.41 14.77 -15.76
C VAL A 486 23.47 15.33 -16.69
N ARG A 487 23.71 16.65 -16.65
CA ARG A 487 24.89 17.22 -17.29
C ARG A 487 26.10 16.56 -16.63
N PRO A 488 27.01 15.91 -17.37
CA PRO A 488 28.31 15.57 -16.81
C PRO A 488 28.90 16.84 -16.18
N GLY A 489 29.66 16.71 -15.09
CA GLY A 489 30.48 17.81 -14.61
C GLY A 489 31.31 18.40 -15.75
N THR A 490 31.85 19.59 -15.57
CA THR A 490 32.69 20.32 -16.56
C THR A 490 33.92 19.58 -17.11
N GLU A 491 34.11 18.30 -16.76
CA GLU A 491 35.11 17.41 -17.35
C GLU A 491 34.70 17.02 -18.78
N VAL A 492 35.27 17.73 -19.74
CA VAL A 492 35.22 17.36 -21.16
C VAL A 492 36.17 16.19 -21.39
N ALA A 493 35.65 15.06 -21.86
CA ALA A 493 36.49 13.92 -22.24
C ALA A 493 37.44 14.32 -23.37
N SER A 494 38.71 13.90 -23.30
CA SER A 494 39.71 14.22 -24.32
C SER A 494 40.14 12.97 -25.09
N VAL A 495 40.09 13.02 -26.42
CA VAL A 495 40.41 11.88 -27.32
C VAL A 495 41.21 12.39 -28.51
N GLN A 496 42.17 11.61 -29.02
CA GLN A 496 42.92 12.01 -30.22
C GLN A 496 42.05 11.96 -31.47
N ALA A 497 42.31 12.89 -32.41
CA ALA A 497 41.64 12.95 -33.70
C ALA A 497 41.63 11.58 -34.42
N GLY A 498 40.46 11.16 -34.89
CA GLY A 498 40.26 9.88 -35.59
C GLY A 498 40.22 8.63 -34.72
N GLN A 499 40.41 8.73 -33.39
CA GLN A 499 40.32 7.56 -32.50
C GLN A 499 38.87 7.19 -32.20
N VAL A 500 38.61 5.89 -32.08
CA VAL A 500 37.34 5.38 -31.55
C VAL A 500 37.32 5.61 -30.04
N PHE A 501 36.20 6.09 -29.52
CA PHE A 501 35.98 6.26 -28.08
C PHE A 501 34.62 5.72 -27.67
N GLN A 502 34.50 5.44 -26.37
CA GLN A 502 33.23 5.10 -25.72
C GLN A 502 32.82 6.28 -24.85
N GLY A 503 31.63 6.82 -25.11
CA GLY A 503 31.01 7.88 -24.30
C GLY A 503 29.81 7.33 -23.54
N THR A 504 29.43 8.02 -22.47
CA THR A 504 28.25 7.70 -21.68
C THR A 504 27.37 8.93 -21.48
N VAL A 505 26.06 8.73 -21.50
CA VAL A 505 25.06 9.76 -21.22
C VAL A 505 24.00 9.21 -20.29
N THR A 506 23.68 9.94 -19.23
CA THR A 506 22.66 9.54 -18.26
C THR A 506 21.40 10.36 -18.44
N VAL A 507 20.29 9.66 -18.64
CA VAL A 507 18.96 10.24 -18.82
C VAL A 507 18.05 9.76 -17.70
N THR A 508 17.24 10.65 -17.15
CA THR A 508 16.23 10.37 -16.14
C THR A 508 14.84 10.49 -16.75
N ASN A 509 13.96 9.54 -16.49
CA ASN A 509 12.55 9.69 -16.82
C ASN A 509 11.88 10.66 -15.84
N THR A 510 11.43 11.82 -16.31
CA THR A 510 10.73 12.83 -15.48
C THR A 510 9.24 12.92 -15.78
N GLY A 511 8.76 12.10 -16.72
CA GLY A 511 7.35 11.89 -17.04
C GLY A 511 6.77 10.64 -16.36
N THR A 512 5.46 10.49 -16.46
CA THR A 512 4.70 9.40 -15.81
C THR A 512 4.62 8.14 -16.66
N THR A 513 4.92 8.20 -17.95
CA THR A 513 4.94 7.02 -18.83
C THR A 513 6.19 6.19 -18.56
N LYS A 514 6.02 4.90 -18.29
CA LYS A 514 7.12 3.91 -18.25
C LYS A 514 7.83 3.87 -19.61
N TRP A 515 9.15 4.02 -19.64
CA TRP A 515 9.92 3.84 -20.87
C TRP A 515 10.37 2.39 -21.02
N SER A 516 10.23 1.83 -22.20
CA SER A 516 10.74 0.50 -22.54
C SER A 516 11.00 0.40 -24.04
N ALA A 517 11.81 -0.58 -24.45
CA ALA A 517 11.95 -0.90 -25.86
C ALA A 517 10.59 -1.33 -26.47
N ALA A 518 9.76 -2.02 -25.70
CA ALA A 518 8.46 -2.53 -26.13
C ALA A 518 7.46 -1.42 -26.52
N ASN A 519 7.61 -0.20 -25.99
CA ASN A 519 6.76 0.93 -26.36
C ASN A 519 7.48 1.98 -27.23
N ASP A 520 8.56 1.56 -27.92
CA ASP A 520 9.36 2.35 -28.86
C ASP A 520 9.93 3.64 -28.25
N THR A 521 10.40 3.56 -26.99
CA THR A 521 11.10 4.69 -26.35
C THR A 521 12.60 4.58 -26.56
N ARG A 522 13.21 5.61 -27.15
CA ARG A 522 14.67 5.66 -27.45
C ARG A 522 15.18 7.10 -27.60
N GLY A 523 16.49 7.28 -27.56
CA GLY A 523 17.15 8.55 -27.89
C GLY A 523 17.52 8.61 -29.37
N ILE A 524 16.87 9.49 -30.12
CA ILE A 524 17.20 9.71 -31.54
C ILE A 524 18.39 10.65 -31.66
N SER A 525 19.39 10.28 -32.48
CA SER A 525 20.54 11.14 -32.74
C SER A 525 20.12 12.28 -33.66
N LEU A 526 20.57 13.48 -33.33
CA LEU A 526 20.35 14.68 -34.14
C LEU A 526 21.53 14.97 -35.08
N ASP A 527 22.68 14.34 -34.83
CA ASP A 527 23.94 14.60 -35.54
C ASP A 527 24.45 13.38 -36.32
N GLY A 528 23.60 12.36 -36.52
CA GLY A 528 23.92 11.16 -37.30
C GLY A 528 24.77 10.11 -36.57
N THR A 529 24.93 10.24 -35.25
CA THR A 529 25.49 9.19 -34.38
C THR A 529 24.49 8.05 -34.16
N ALA A 530 24.93 6.96 -33.51
CA ALA A 530 24.04 5.88 -33.11
C ALA A 530 22.92 6.38 -32.18
N HIS A 531 21.73 5.80 -32.32
CA HIS A 531 20.62 5.99 -31.39
C HIS A 531 20.95 5.42 -30.01
N LEU A 532 20.28 5.96 -28.98
CA LEU A 532 20.35 5.45 -27.62
C LEU A 532 19.19 4.49 -27.40
N GLU A 533 19.48 3.19 -27.50
CA GLU A 533 18.47 2.13 -27.40
C GLU A 533 18.30 1.63 -25.96
N LEU A 534 17.05 1.34 -25.58
CA LEU A 534 16.74 0.60 -24.37
C LEU A 534 16.94 -0.91 -24.62
N ASP A 535 17.44 -1.61 -23.62
CA ASP A 535 17.57 -3.07 -23.67
C ASP A 535 16.18 -3.71 -23.55
N ALA A 536 16.01 -4.94 -24.05
CA ALA A 536 14.71 -5.60 -24.09
C ALA A 536 14.03 -5.78 -22.70
N GLY A 537 14.82 -5.78 -21.63
CA GLY A 537 14.32 -5.87 -20.24
C GLY A 537 14.17 -4.53 -19.52
N ASP A 538 14.51 -3.41 -20.16
CA ASP A 538 14.44 -2.11 -19.51
C ASP A 538 13.00 -1.63 -19.31
N ALA A 539 12.74 -1.15 -18.10
CA ALA A 539 11.51 -0.48 -17.72
C ALA A 539 11.85 0.73 -16.83
N LEU A 540 12.08 1.90 -17.43
CA LEU A 540 12.40 3.10 -16.66
C LEU A 540 11.12 3.79 -16.20
N LEU A 541 10.91 3.81 -14.89
CA LEU A 541 9.79 4.47 -14.22
C LEU A 541 10.12 5.93 -13.90
N LEU A 542 9.10 6.69 -13.48
CA LEU A 542 9.26 8.08 -13.05
C LEU A 542 10.36 8.22 -11.99
N GLY A 543 11.33 9.09 -12.27
CA GLY A 543 12.48 9.38 -11.42
C GLY A 543 13.67 8.44 -11.61
N GLN A 544 13.53 7.34 -12.36
CA GLN A 544 14.64 6.43 -12.63
C GLN A 544 15.54 6.95 -13.75
N SER A 545 16.83 6.63 -13.66
CA SER A 545 17.83 7.03 -14.64
C SER A 545 18.44 5.81 -15.34
N LYS A 546 18.77 5.94 -16.63
CA LYS A 546 19.61 4.99 -17.37
C LYS A 546 20.84 5.72 -17.92
N THR A 547 21.99 5.09 -17.76
CA THR A 547 23.22 5.48 -18.44
C THR A 547 23.35 4.69 -19.73
N PHE A 548 23.24 5.37 -20.87
CA PHE A 548 23.51 4.80 -22.17
C PHE A 548 24.99 4.91 -22.49
N SER A 549 25.54 3.84 -23.04
CA SER A 549 26.88 3.84 -23.62
C SER A 549 26.77 3.93 -25.13
N PHE A 550 27.63 4.71 -25.77
CA PHE A 550 27.73 4.77 -27.23
C PHE A 550 29.19 4.70 -27.65
N THR A 551 29.43 4.16 -28.85
CA THR A 551 30.74 4.11 -29.47
C THR A 551 30.75 5.00 -30.71
N HIS A 552 31.75 5.86 -30.82
CA HIS A 552 31.88 6.76 -31.98
C HIS A 552 33.35 7.05 -32.31
N THR A 553 33.61 7.51 -33.53
CA THR A 553 34.94 7.93 -33.96
C THR A 553 35.08 9.44 -33.81
N ALA A 554 36.11 9.90 -33.10
CA ALA A 554 36.38 11.32 -32.94
C ALA A 554 36.69 11.97 -34.30
N PRO A 555 36.23 13.21 -34.55
CA PRO A 555 36.57 13.95 -35.76
C PRO A 555 38.07 14.01 -36.01
N THR A 556 38.47 14.15 -37.27
CA THR A 556 39.88 14.31 -37.65
C THR A 556 40.39 15.75 -37.43
N VAL A 557 39.48 16.71 -37.25
CA VAL A 557 39.79 18.11 -36.96
C VAL A 557 39.84 18.34 -35.44
N PRO A 558 40.97 18.81 -34.88
CA PRO A 558 41.06 19.13 -33.45
C PRO A 558 40.11 20.26 -33.03
N GLY A 559 39.62 20.21 -31.80
CA GLY A 559 38.68 21.19 -31.25
C GLY A 559 37.57 20.55 -30.42
N LEU A 560 36.53 21.33 -30.07
CA LEU A 560 35.35 20.80 -29.39
C LEU A 560 34.38 20.19 -30.41
N ALA A 561 33.97 18.95 -30.16
CA ALA A 561 32.92 18.26 -30.91
C ALA A 561 31.75 17.96 -29.96
N THR A 562 30.53 18.26 -30.40
CA THR A 562 29.32 18.00 -29.62
C THR A 562 28.44 17.00 -30.37
N TYR A 563 27.95 16.00 -29.65
CA TYR A 563 27.00 15.01 -30.17
C TYR A 563 25.69 15.15 -29.42
N ARG A 564 24.57 15.16 -30.14
CA ARG A 564 23.25 15.45 -29.58
C ARG A 564 22.22 14.38 -29.88
N TRP A 565 21.31 14.23 -28.93
CA TRP A 565 20.17 13.33 -29.02
C TRP A 565 18.91 14.01 -28.51
N ARG A 566 17.76 13.47 -28.89
CA ARG A 566 16.47 13.81 -28.29
C ARG A 566 15.66 12.55 -28.03
N MET A 567 15.08 12.44 -26.84
CA MET A 567 14.22 11.31 -26.53
C MET A 567 12.97 11.33 -27.41
N GLN A 568 12.53 10.15 -27.82
CA GLN A 568 11.36 9.94 -28.67
C GLN A 568 10.59 8.72 -28.17
N ARG A 569 9.27 8.76 -28.34
CA ARG A 569 8.39 7.60 -28.23
C ARG A 569 7.49 7.51 -29.45
N ALA A 570 7.49 6.38 -30.16
CA ALA A 570 6.57 6.12 -31.28
C ALA A 570 6.49 7.29 -32.29
N GLY A 571 7.64 7.83 -32.70
CA GLY A 571 7.66 8.98 -33.62
C GLY A 571 7.72 10.36 -32.94
N THR A 572 7.24 10.50 -31.70
CA THR A 572 7.05 11.80 -31.03
C THR A 572 8.23 12.14 -30.13
N ALA A 573 8.94 13.23 -30.42
CA ALA A 573 10.05 13.73 -29.60
C ALA A 573 9.56 14.40 -28.30
N PHE A 574 10.28 14.21 -27.20
CA PHE A 574 9.98 14.80 -25.90
C PHE A 574 11.24 15.16 -25.12
N GLY A 575 11.09 15.94 -24.05
CA GLY A 575 12.19 16.43 -23.23
C GLY A 575 13.15 17.40 -23.96
N PRO A 576 14.20 17.84 -23.25
CA PRO A 576 15.26 18.67 -23.81
C PRO A 576 16.14 17.92 -24.84
N GLU A 577 17.03 18.64 -25.52
CA GLU A 577 18.16 18.01 -26.21
C GLU A 577 19.22 17.55 -25.19
N LEU A 578 19.68 16.32 -25.37
CA LEU A 578 20.85 15.75 -24.69
C LEU A 578 22.10 16.07 -25.50
N SER A 579 23.21 16.39 -24.84
CA SER A 579 24.49 16.64 -25.50
C SER A 579 25.66 16.02 -24.77
N PHE A 580 26.62 15.45 -25.51
CA PHE A 580 27.94 15.04 -25.04
C PHE A 580 29.01 15.87 -25.77
N THR A 581 29.89 16.53 -25.02
CA THR A 581 30.98 17.33 -25.59
C THR A 581 32.32 16.61 -25.40
N LEU A 582 33.07 16.50 -26.49
CA LEU A 582 34.38 15.88 -26.58
C LEU A 582 35.43 16.93 -26.98
N HIS A 583 36.59 16.91 -26.33
CA HIS A 583 37.76 17.68 -26.74
C HIS A 583 38.67 16.80 -27.61
N VAL A 584 38.71 17.10 -28.90
CA VAL A 584 39.51 16.37 -29.88
C VAL A 584 40.93 16.95 -29.89
N LEU A 585 41.88 16.15 -29.42
CA LEU A 585 43.30 16.48 -29.44
C LEU A 585 43.91 16.20 -30.83
N PRO A 586 44.98 16.91 -31.24
CA PRO A 586 45.73 16.57 -32.44
C PRO A 586 46.19 15.11 -32.45
N ALA A 587 46.24 14.49 -33.64
CA ALA A 587 46.81 13.16 -33.80
C ALA A 587 48.27 13.15 -33.33
N SER A 588 48.66 12.09 -32.60
CA SER A 588 50.04 11.90 -32.16
C SER A 588 50.96 11.73 -33.38
N GLY A 589 51.68 12.81 -33.75
CA GLY A 589 52.62 12.82 -34.89
C GLY A 589 52.62 14.07 -35.76
N ALA A 590 51.70 15.02 -35.57
CA ALA A 590 51.72 16.29 -36.31
C ALA A 590 52.79 17.24 -35.73
N ALA A 591 54.03 17.13 -36.20
CA ALA A 591 55.06 18.14 -35.95
C ALA A 591 54.56 19.52 -36.44
N PRO A 592 54.81 20.62 -35.69
CA PRO A 592 54.38 21.94 -36.13
C PRO A 592 55.06 22.29 -37.46
N ARG A 593 54.27 22.58 -38.50
CA ARG A 593 54.78 23.25 -39.70
C ARG A 593 55.28 24.63 -39.26
N LYS A 594 56.59 24.77 -39.11
CA LYS A 594 57.26 26.07 -38.97
C LYS A 594 56.89 26.91 -40.20
N ARG A 595 56.29 28.08 -39.95
CA ARG A 595 56.20 29.17 -40.94
C ARG A 595 57.53 29.90 -41.00
#